data_AF-A0A0F4T4H7-F1
#
_entry.id   AF-A0A0F4T4H7-F1
#
_cell.length_a   1.000
_cell.length_b   1.000
_cell.length_c   1.000
_cell.angle_alpha   90.00
_cell.angle_beta   90.00
_cell.angle_gamma   90.00
#
_symmetry.space_group_name_H-M   'P 1'
#
loop_
_entity.id
_entity.type
_entity.pdbx_description
1 polymer ?
#
loop_
_entity_poly.entity_id
_entity_poly.type
_entity_poly.pdbx_seq_one_letter_code
_entity_poly.pdbx_strand_id
1 'polypeptide(L)' 'MSIQQRDHDTAVTWIEGEISNMIRDLGKPNASSAATSVITLAYLLRVIDDGEQRHYRTRIDQIYATYNESIRQGAAA' A
#
# COMPACT_ATOMS: atom_id res chain seq x y z
N MET A 1 22.88 -11.86 7.41
CA MET A 1 21.67 -11.02 7.36
C MET A 1 21.41 -10.52 8.76
N SER A 2 21.39 -9.20 8.97
CA SER A 2 21.16 -8.61 10.29
C SER A 2 19.67 -8.70 10.68
N ILE A 3 19.35 -8.72 11.97
CA ILE A 3 17.96 -8.73 12.47
C ILE A 3 17.16 -7.57 11.86
N GLN A 4 17.77 -6.38 11.82
CA GLN A 4 17.17 -5.18 11.24
C GLN A 4 16.85 -5.31 9.74
N GLN A 5 17.68 -6.01 8.97
CA GLN A 5 17.40 -6.30 7.56
C GLN A 5 16.27 -7.32 7.41
N ARG A 6 16.22 -8.32 8.30
CA ARG A 6 15.15 -9.33 8.29
C ARG A 6 13.80 -8.70 8.65
N ASP A 7 13.77 -7.81 9.64
CA ASP A 7 12.57 -7.09 10.05
C ASP A 7 12.08 -6.19 8.91
N HIS A 8 13.01 -5.51 8.25
CA HIS A 8 12.75 -4.72 7.05
C HIS A 8 12.12 -5.55 5.94
N ASP A 9 12.76 -6.64 5.51
CA ASP A 9 12.26 -7.51 4.45
C ASP A 9 10.90 -8.12 4.79
N THR A 10 10.68 -8.42 6.08
CA THR A 10 9.38 -8.89 6.57
C THR A 10 8.33 -7.80 6.42
N ALA A 11 8.61 -6.57 6.86
CA ALA A 11 7.67 -5.46 6.72
C ALA A 11 7.34 -5.16 5.26
N VAL A 12 8.35 -5.14 4.37
CA VAL A 12 8.15 -4.95 2.92
C VAL A 12 7.23 -6.04 2.36
N THR A 13 7.48 -7.31 2.70
CA THR A 13 6.65 -8.44 2.26
C THR A 13 5.18 -8.27 2.69
N TRP A 14 4.95 -7.84 3.92
CA TRP A 14 3.61 -7.62 4.45
C TRP A 14 2.92 -6.41 3.78
N ILE A 15 3.65 -5.30 3.59
CA ILE A 15 3.12 -4.12 2.90
C ILE A 15 2.70 -4.47 1.47
N GLU A 16 3.56 -5.17 0.71
CA GLU A 16 3.24 -5.60 -0.66
C GLU A 16 2.05 -6.57 -0.70
N GLY A 17 1.94 -7.46 0.28
CA GLY A 17 0.80 -8.37 0.44
C GLY A 17 -0.51 -7.61 0.64
N GLU A 18 -0.52 -6.63 1.55
CA GLU A 18 -1.71 -5.85 1.84
C GLU A 18 -2.09 -4.89 0.70
N ILE A 19 -1.10 -4.34 -0.03
CA ILE A 19 -1.36 -3.58 -1.26
C ILE A 19 -1.97 -4.51 -2.33
N SER A 20 -1.50 -5.74 -2.45
CA SER A 20 -2.08 -6.73 -3.38
C SER A 20 -3.51 -7.12 -3.01
N ASN A 21 -3.80 -7.27 -1.72
CA ASN A 21 -5.14 -7.50 -1.20
C ASN A 21 -6.05 -6.30 -1.49
N MET A 22 -5.58 -5.08 -1.21
CA MET A 22 -6.28 -3.83 -1.54
C MET A 22 -6.63 -3.76 -3.04
N ILE A 23 -5.69 -4.10 -3.93
CA ILE A 23 -5.93 -4.10 -5.38
C ILE A 23 -7.08 -5.06 -5.77
N ARG A 24 -7.14 -6.25 -5.17
CA ARG A 24 -8.21 -7.22 -5.42
C ARG A 24 -9.58 -6.73 -4.92
N ASP A 25 -9.56 -5.97 -3.84
CA ASP A 25 -10.76 -5.43 -3.20
C ASP A 25 -11.06 -3.97 -3.61
N LEU A 26 -10.43 -3.48 -4.68
CA LEU A 26 -10.62 -2.10 -5.16
C LEU A 26 -12.09 -1.77 -5.38
N GLY A 27 -12.51 -0.63 -4.79
CA GLY A 27 -13.90 -0.17 -4.81
C GLY A 27 -14.75 -0.63 -3.62
N LYS A 28 -14.28 -1.57 -2.80
CA LYS A 28 -14.95 -1.91 -1.55
C LYS A 28 -14.65 -0.86 -0.47
N PRO A 29 -15.60 -0.60 0.46
CA PRO A 29 -15.31 0.19 1.64
C PRO A 29 -14.10 -0.37 2.39
N ASN A 30 -13.19 0.51 2.81
CA ASN A 30 -12.01 0.17 3.60
C ASN A 30 -10.97 -0.74 2.91
N ALA A 31 -10.99 -0.89 1.58
CA ALA A 31 -10.00 -1.69 0.86
C ALA A 31 -8.54 -1.31 1.16
N SER A 32 -8.25 -0.02 1.36
CA SER A 32 -6.92 0.48 1.70
C SER A 32 -6.59 0.51 3.18
N SER A 33 -7.54 0.19 4.06
CA SER A 33 -7.37 0.35 5.51
C SER A 33 -6.22 -0.52 6.05
N ALA A 34 -6.16 -1.78 5.64
CA ALA A 34 -5.14 -2.71 6.08
C ALA A 34 -3.75 -2.34 5.54
N ALA A 35 -3.65 -2.02 4.24
CA ALA A 35 -2.44 -1.51 3.61
C ALA A 35 -1.91 -0.24 4.29
N THR A 36 -2.79 0.74 4.55
CA THR A 36 -2.42 1.99 5.23
C THR A 36 -1.97 1.75 6.67
N SER A 37 -2.62 0.82 7.37
CA SER A 37 -2.29 0.47 8.75
C SER A 37 -0.92 -0.20 8.84
N VAL A 38 -0.62 -1.16 7.96
CA VAL A 38 0.68 -1.85 7.98
C VAL A 38 1.83 -0.92 7.59
N ILE A 39 1.64 -0.02 6.61
CA ILE A 39 2.64 1.01 6.26
C ILE A 39 2.90 1.93 7.46
N THR A 40 1.83 2.37 8.13
CA THR A 40 1.95 3.26 9.29
C THR A 40 2.67 2.55 10.44
N LEU A 41 2.33 1.29 10.71
CA LEU A 41 3.00 0.49 11.74
C LEU A 41 4.49 0.30 11.44
N ALA A 42 4.84 -0.08 10.21
CA ALA A 42 6.23 -0.26 9.79
C ALA A 42 7.06 1.02 9.96
N TYR A 43 6.47 2.18 9.63
CA TYR A 43 7.11 3.48 9.82
C TYR A 43 7.31 3.83 11.30
N LEU A 44 6.27 3.63 12.13
CA LEU A 44 6.35 3.90 13.57
C LEU A 44 7.39 3.01 14.27
N LEU A 45 7.54 1.76 13.82
CA LEU A 45 8.55 0.83 14.31
C LEU A 45 9.96 1.10 13.74
N ARG A 46 10.12 2.13 12.90
CA ARG A 46 11.39 2.48 12.23
C ARG A 46 11.97 1.36 11.38
N VAL A 47 11.08 0.49 10.87
CA VAL A 47 11.45 -0.62 9.99
C VAL A 47 11.54 -0.14 8.53
N ILE A 48 10.83 0.93 8.20
CA ILE A 48 10.95 1.66 6.94
C ILE A 48 11.24 3.14 7.20
N ASP A 49 11.86 3.84 6.26
CA ASP A 49 12.15 5.27 6.37
C ASP A 49 11.06 6.17 5.74
N ASP A 50 11.22 7.50 5.85
CA ASP A 50 10.25 8.49 5.33
C ASP A 50 10.08 8.39 3.81
N GLY A 51 11.16 8.12 3.07
CA GLY A 51 11.15 7.93 1.64
C GLY A 51 10.32 6.71 1.23
N GLU A 52 10.46 5.61 1.95
CA GLU A 52 9.69 4.40 1.73
C GLU A 52 8.21 4.57 2.12
N GLN A 53 7.95 5.21 3.27
CA GLN A 53 6.59 5.53 3.68
C GLN A 53 5.89 6.41 2.62
N ARG A 54 6.58 7.44 2.12
CA ARG A 54 6.08 8.30 1.04
C ARG A 54 5.86 7.51 -0.24
N HIS A 55 6.81 6.65 -0.62
CA HIS A 55 6.71 5.80 -1.80
C HIS A 55 5.44 4.95 -1.76
N TYR A 56 5.17 4.27 -0.64
CA TYR A 56 3.98 3.45 -0.50
C TYR A 56 2.68 4.24 -0.51
N ARG A 57 2.65 5.42 0.12
CA ARG A 57 1.48 6.31 0.07
C ARG A 57 1.18 6.77 -1.35
N THR A 58 2.20 7.26 -2.08
CA THR A 58 2.05 7.67 -3.48
C THR A 58 1.59 6.51 -4.36
N ARG A 59 2.08 5.28 -4.11
CA ARG A 59 1.62 4.10 -4.85
C ARG A 59 0.14 3.80 -4.60
N ILE A 60 -0.34 3.88 -3.36
CA ILE A 60 -1.77 3.72 -3.04
C ILE A 60 -2.60 4.79 -3.76
N ASP A 61 -2.16 6.04 -3.74
CA ASP A 61 -2.85 7.13 -4.43
C ASP A 61 -2.92 6.92 -5.95
N GLN A 62 -1.83 6.47 -6.57
CA GLN A 62 -1.78 6.14 -7.99
C GLN A 62 -2.71 4.98 -8.37
N ILE A 63 -2.82 3.96 -7.50
CA ILE A 63 -3.73 2.84 -7.71
C ILE A 63 -5.19 3.34 -7.75
N TYR A 64 -5.58 4.21 -6.81
CA TYR A 64 -6.92 4.79 -6.79
C TYR A 64 -7.17 5.75 -7.95
N ALA A 65 -6.18 6.56 -8.33
CA ALA A 65 -6.28 7.44 -9.50
C ALA A 65 -6.58 6.63 -10.77
N THR A 66 -5.78 5.58 -11.01
CA THR A 66 -5.94 4.67 -12.17
C THR A 66 -7.30 3.96 -12.17
N TYR A 67 -7.75 3.50 -10.99
CA TYR A 67 -9.05 2.85 -10.84
C TYR A 67 -10.21 3.82 -11.14
N ASN A 68 -10.14 5.04 -10.61
CA ASN A 68 -11.17 6.06 -10.83
C ASN A 68 -11.22 6.51 -12.29
N GLU A 69 -10.07 6.64 -12.96
CA GLU A 69 -9.99 6.90 -14.40
C GLU A 69 -10.65 5.77 -15.21
N SER A 70 -10.36 4.52 -14.85
CA SER A 70 -10.96 3.34 -15.49
C SER A 70 -12.49 3.30 -15.34
N ILE A 71 -13.01 3.64 -14.14
CA ILE A 71 -14.46 3.76 -13.92
C ILE A 71 -15.07 4.89 -14.77
N ARG A 72 -14.41 6.05 -14.83
CA ARG A 72 -14.90 7.19 -15.63
C ARG A 72 -14.97 6.86 -17.12
N GLN A 73 -14.00 6.12 -17.65
CA GLN A 73 -13.98 5.67 -19.04
C GLN A 73 -15.06 4.61 -19.31
N GLY A 74 -15.31 3.69 -18.37
CA GLY A 74 -16.38 2.70 -18.48
C GLY A 74 -17.80 3.26 -18.34
N ALA A 75 -17.97 4.36 -17.59
CA ALA A 75 -19.26 5.04 -17.44
C ALA A 75 -19.63 5.94 -18.64
N ALA A 76 -18.69 6.17 -19.56
CA ALA A 76 -18.88 6.95 -20.78
C ALA A 76 -19.16 6.10 -22.04
N ALA A 77 -19.34 4.78 -21.88
CA ALA A 77 -19.63 3.82 -22.93
C ALA A 77 -21.12 3.46 -23.01
#